data_AF-A0A849UNW6-F1
#
_entry.id   AF-A0A849UNW6-F1
#
_cell.length_a   1.000
_cell.length_b   1.000
_cell.length_c   1.000
_cell.angle_alpha   90.00
_cell.angle_beta   90.00
_cell.angle_gamma   90.00
#
_symmetry.space_group_name_H-M   'P 1'
#
loop_
_entity.id
_entity.type
_entity.pdbx_description
1 polymer ?
#
loop_
_entity_poly.entity_id
_entity_poly.type
_entity_poly.pdbx_seq_one_letter_code
_entity_poly.pdbx_strand_id
1 'polypeptide(L)'
;MKKIILILFATILLSGCGLLPPPSPIMWENKTVTPETSDKTITLHQEIVRPHKSGRYIYLPAGVYKHVATDNSHFYFEAPTPPVYTVKQGENTDSQQVPGGIAISKSMMKPCYIYMDLAPGAKTWIWMLGMEFMSEEGNVWWKRNYKPSLL
;
A
#
# COMPACT_ATOMS: atom_id res chain seq x y z
N MET A 1 53.92 -18.46 3.89
CA MET A 1 53.14 -18.06 2.71
C MET A 1 51.70 -18.60 2.66
N LYS A 2 51.27 -19.54 3.53
CA LYS A 2 49.89 -20.07 3.57
C LYS A 2 48.84 -19.21 4.32
N LYS A 3 49.26 -18.19 5.08
CA LYS A 3 48.35 -17.34 5.89
C LYS A 3 47.76 -16.13 5.14
N ILE A 4 48.34 -15.75 4.00
CA ILE A 4 47.88 -14.56 3.23
C ILE A 4 46.65 -14.88 2.38
N ILE A 5 46.47 -16.14 1.97
CA ILE A 5 45.35 -16.58 1.11
C ILE A 5 44.00 -16.53 1.85
N LEU A 6 43.99 -16.65 3.18
CA LEU A 6 42.76 -16.73 3.96
C LEU A 6 42.08 -15.37 4.19
N ILE A 7 42.84 -14.27 4.11
CA ILE A 7 42.30 -12.91 4.27
C ILE A 7 41.61 -12.43 2.98
N LEU A 8 42.08 -12.89 1.81
CA LEU A 8 41.52 -12.48 0.52
C LEU A 8 40.13 -13.07 0.23
N PHE A 9 39.76 -14.18 0.88
CA PHE A 9 38.47 -14.83 0.69
C PHE A 9 37.36 -14.20 1.56
N ALA A 10 37.73 -13.62 2.70
CA ALA A 10 36.78 -12.96 3.60
C ALA A 10 36.28 -11.61 3.06
N THR A 11 37.09 -10.90 2.27
CA THR A 11 36.71 -9.60 1.69
C THR A 11 35.75 -9.72 0.50
N ILE A 12 35.68 -10.87 -0.18
CA ILE A 12 34.75 -11.09 -1.30
C ILE A 12 33.32 -11.38 -0.80
N LEU A 13 33.16 -11.92 0.41
CA LEU A 13 31.85 -12.26 0.98
C LEU A 13 31.11 -11.05 1.60
N LEU A 14 31.79 -9.92 1.85
CA LEU A 14 31.15 -8.70 2.39
C LEU A 14 30.65 -7.72 1.31
N SER A 15 30.97 -7.94 0.04
CA SER A 15 30.59 -7.04 -1.06
C SER A 15 29.15 -7.24 -1.56
N GLY A 16 28.39 -8.17 -0.97
CA GLY A 16 27.15 -8.71 -1.54
C GLY A 16 25.83 -8.20 -0.97
N CYS A 17 25.81 -7.27 0.00
CA CYS A 17 24.56 -6.60 0.37
C CYS A 17 24.24 -5.49 -0.64
N GLY A 18 23.95 -5.91 -1.88
CA GLY A 18 23.30 -5.03 -2.85
C GLY A 18 21.92 -4.66 -2.30
N LEU A 19 21.73 -3.37 -1.99
CA LEU A 19 20.43 -2.81 -1.64
C LEU A 19 19.47 -3.14 -2.80
N LEU A 20 18.57 -4.11 -2.60
CA LEU A 20 17.48 -4.33 -3.53
C LEU A 20 16.63 -3.05 -3.56
N PRO A 21 16.22 -2.57 -4.73
CA PRO A 21 15.30 -1.45 -4.80
C PRO A 21 14.03 -1.80 -4.02
N PRO A 22 13.41 -0.83 -3.32
CA PRO A 22 12.17 -1.09 -2.62
C PRO A 22 11.12 -1.63 -3.62
N PRO A 23 10.27 -2.57 -3.20
CA PRO A 23 9.24 -3.12 -4.06
C PRO A 23 8.33 -2.01 -4.59
N SER A 24 7.88 -2.15 -5.84
CA SER A 24 6.88 -1.25 -6.41
C SER A 24 5.64 -1.25 -5.50
N PRO A 25 5.13 -0.08 -5.08
CA PRO A 25 3.92 -0.03 -4.28
C PRO A 25 2.69 -0.40 -5.12
N ILE A 26 2.78 -0.32 -6.45
CA ILE A 26 1.69 -0.74 -7.35
C ILE A 26 1.78 -2.24 -7.55
N MET A 27 0.67 -2.94 -7.27
CA MET A 27 0.54 -4.37 -7.44
C MET A 27 -0.88 -4.72 -7.91
N TRP A 28 -1.10 -5.96 -8.33
CA TRP A 28 -2.41 -6.47 -8.74
C TRP A 28 -2.53 -7.89 -8.19
N GLU A 29 -3.04 -8.03 -6.98
CA GLU A 29 -3.14 -9.33 -6.31
C GLU A 29 -4.58 -9.61 -5.87
N ASN A 30 -5.14 -10.72 -6.37
CA ASN A 30 -6.49 -11.13 -6.02
C ASN A 30 -6.51 -11.87 -4.69
N LYS A 31 -7.49 -11.54 -3.85
CA LYS A 31 -7.71 -12.12 -2.52
C LYS A 31 -9.14 -12.62 -2.41
N THR A 32 -9.25 -13.85 -1.94
CA THR A 32 -10.51 -14.40 -1.46
C THR A 32 -10.73 -13.96 -0.03
N VAL A 33 -11.87 -13.34 0.23
CA VAL A 33 -12.23 -12.82 1.56
C VAL A 33 -13.56 -13.40 2.00
N THR A 34 -13.74 -13.49 3.32
CA THR A 34 -15.02 -13.86 3.91
C THR A 34 -15.75 -12.57 4.29
N PRO A 35 -16.95 -12.29 3.74
CA PRO A 35 -17.76 -11.16 4.19
C PRO A 35 -18.02 -11.25 5.69
N GLU A 36 -17.84 -10.15 6.40
CA GLU A 36 -17.99 -10.08 7.84
C GLU A 36 -18.63 -8.75 8.21
N THR A 37 -19.72 -8.78 8.98
CA THR A 37 -20.33 -7.58 9.53
C THR A 37 -19.84 -7.40 10.96
N SER A 38 -19.23 -6.26 11.26
CA SER A 38 -18.89 -5.88 12.63
C SER A 38 -18.92 -4.37 12.79
N ASP A 39 -18.98 -3.91 14.05
CA ASP A 39 -18.94 -2.47 14.38
C ASP A 39 -17.52 -1.88 14.30
N LYS A 40 -16.56 -2.63 13.76
CA LYS A 40 -15.19 -2.13 13.60
C LYS A 40 -15.16 -1.08 12.50
N THR A 41 -14.55 0.05 12.80
CA THR A 41 -14.35 1.14 11.85
C THR A 41 -12.94 1.69 11.95
N ILE A 42 -12.44 2.24 10.85
CA ILE A 42 -11.28 3.13 10.86
C ILE A 42 -11.71 4.51 10.36
N THR A 43 -11.10 5.57 10.88
CA THR A 43 -11.42 6.93 10.46
C THR A 43 -10.22 7.55 9.78
N LEU A 44 -10.39 7.93 8.52
CA LEU A 44 -9.47 8.84 7.84
C LEU A 44 -9.91 10.27 8.12
N HIS A 45 -9.13 11.00 8.92
CA HIS A 45 -9.43 12.41 9.17
C HIS A 45 -9.20 13.31 7.96
N GLN A 46 -8.42 12.85 6.98
CA GLN A 46 -8.11 13.58 5.75
C GLN A 46 -8.00 12.61 4.57
N GLU A 47 -8.13 13.16 3.37
CA GLU A 47 -7.91 12.43 2.13
C GLU A 47 -6.43 12.04 1.98
N ILE A 48 -6.19 10.88 1.38
CA ILE A 48 -4.83 10.39 1.12
C ILE A 48 -4.64 10.33 -0.39
N VAL A 49 -3.65 11.08 -0.88
CA VAL A 49 -3.18 11.01 -2.27
C VAL A 49 -1.82 10.31 -2.29
N ARG A 50 -1.69 9.25 -3.09
CA ARG A 50 -0.42 8.53 -3.29
C ARG A 50 -0.02 8.57 -4.76
N PRO A 51 0.87 9.48 -5.16
CA PRO A 51 1.44 9.47 -6.50
C PRO A 51 2.53 8.41 -6.64
N HIS A 52 2.67 7.86 -7.84
CA HIS A 52 3.76 6.98 -8.25
C HIS A 52 4.48 7.55 -9.47
N LYS A 53 5.77 7.25 -9.59
CA LYS A 53 6.65 7.76 -10.67
C LYS A 53 6.16 7.41 -12.07
N SER A 54 5.34 6.36 -12.21
CA SER A 54 4.74 5.96 -13.49
C SER A 54 3.55 6.82 -13.92
N GLY A 55 3.29 7.97 -13.28
CA GLY A 55 2.11 8.80 -13.54
C GLY A 55 0.80 8.22 -13.00
N ARG A 56 0.86 7.16 -12.19
CA ARG A 56 -0.33 6.60 -11.52
C ARG A 56 -0.50 7.26 -10.17
N TYR A 57 -1.72 7.56 -9.78
CA TYR A 57 -2.01 8.00 -8.42
C TYR A 57 -3.32 7.42 -7.92
N ILE A 58 -3.39 7.27 -6.60
CA ILE A 58 -4.58 6.80 -5.93
C ILE A 58 -5.04 7.80 -4.89
N TYR A 59 -6.35 8.02 -4.85
CA TYR A 59 -7.06 8.89 -3.94
C TYR A 59 -7.94 8.05 -3.01
N LEU A 60 -7.72 8.18 -1.71
CA LEU A 60 -8.61 7.67 -0.67
C LEU A 60 -9.35 8.85 -0.03
N PRO A 61 -10.70 8.83 0.01
CA PRO A 61 -11.48 9.89 0.63
C PRO A 61 -11.32 9.91 2.15
N ALA A 62 -11.45 11.09 2.76
CA ALA A 62 -11.63 11.18 4.20
C ALA A 62 -12.97 10.54 4.63
N GLY A 63 -13.04 10.10 5.88
CA GLY A 63 -14.27 9.67 6.54
C GLY A 63 -14.15 8.32 7.25
N VAL A 64 -15.31 7.76 7.60
CA VAL A 64 -15.40 6.51 8.36
C VAL A 64 -15.49 5.34 7.41
N TYR A 65 -14.49 4.46 7.48
CA TYR A 65 -14.45 3.23 6.72
C TYR A 65 -14.99 2.09 7.58
N LYS A 66 -15.90 1.30 7.01
CA LYS A 66 -16.61 0.24 7.73
C LYS A 66 -15.98 -1.11 7.45
N HIS A 67 -15.84 -1.94 8.47
CA HIS A 67 -15.38 -3.32 8.28
C HIS A 67 -16.42 -4.14 7.51
N VAL A 68 -16.00 -4.78 6.42
CA VAL A 68 -16.90 -5.52 5.50
C VAL A 68 -16.47 -6.95 5.23
N ALA A 69 -15.19 -7.28 5.45
CA ALA A 69 -14.68 -8.61 5.18
C ALA A 69 -13.36 -8.88 5.90
N THR A 70 -13.00 -10.15 5.99
CA THR A 70 -11.78 -10.62 6.63
C THR A 70 -11.14 -11.75 5.81
N ASP A 71 -9.80 -11.82 5.83
CA ASP A 71 -9.06 -13.03 5.45
C ASP A 71 -8.11 -13.49 6.57
N ASN A 72 -7.26 -14.48 6.32
CA ASN A 72 -6.33 -15.01 7.32
C ASN A 72 -5.33 -13.98 7.87
N SER A 73 -5.10 -12.89 7.15
CA SER A 73 -4.02 -11.93 7.36
C SER A 73 -4.47 -10.46 7.43
N HIS A 74 -5.66 -10.11 6.92
CA HIS A 74 -6.13 -8.74 6.83
C HIS A 74 -7.60 -8.60 7.24
N PHE A 75 -7.92 -7.41 7.74
CA PHE A 75 -9.27 -6.87 7.86
C PHE A 75 -9.52 -5.91 6.71
N TYR A 76 -10.71 -5.94 6.11
CA TYR A 76 -11.06 -5.12 4.97
C TYR A 76 -12.08 -4.08 5.38
N PHE A 77 -11.73 -2.81 5.17
CA PHE A 77 -12.56 -1.67 5.48
C PHE A 77 -12.97 -0.97 4.18
N GLU A 78 -14.27 -0.82 3.95
CA GLU A 78 -14.85 -0.14 2.79
C GLU A 78 -14.84 1.36 3.00
N ALA A 79 -14.47 2.11 1.95
CA ALA A 79 -14.45 3.57 1.98
C ALA A 79 -15.87 4.17 1.98
N PRO A 80 -16.07 5.35 2.61
CA PRO A 80 -17.38 6.02 2.61
C PRO A 80 -17.84 6.47 1.22
N THR A 81 -16.88 6.71 0.32
CA THR A 81 -17.11 6.95 -1.11
C THR A 81 -16.08 6.15 -1.92
N PRO A 82 -16.38 5.77 -3.17
CA PRO A 82 -15.42 5.02 -4.00
C PRO A 82 -14.06 5.73 -4.14
N PRO A 83 -12.92 5.05 -3.87
CA PRO A 83 -11.60 5.55 -4.19
C PRO A 83 -11.45 5.92 -5.67
N VAL A 84 -10.60 6.89 -5.98
CA VAL A 84 -10.25 7.24 -7.37
C VAL A 84 -8.88 6.67 -7.70
N TYR A 85 -8.82 5.85 -8.74
CA TYR A 85 -7.58 5.39 -9.33
C TYR A 85 -7.35 6.15 -10.64
N THR A 86 -6.19 6.76 -10.80
CA THR A 86 -5.86 7.52 -12.01
C THR A 86 -4.56 7.04 -12.63
N VAL A 87 -4.56 6.97 -13.96
CA VAL A 87 -3.39 6.69 -14.79
C VAL A 87 -3.16 7.88 -15.73
N LYS A 88 -2.02 8.55 -15.58
CA LYS A 88 -1.55 9.58 -16.52
C LYS A 88 -0.57 8.97 -17.52
N GLN A 89 -0.83 9.16 -18.83
CA GLN A 89 0.04 8.76 -19.93
C GLN A 89 0.25 9.95 -20.87
N GLY A 90 1.37 10.65 -20.73
CA GLY A 90 1.61 11.91 -21.45
C GLY A 90 0.64 13.00 -21.00
N GLU A 91 -0.12 13.57 -21.93
CA GLU A 91 -1.18 14.55 -21.67
C GLU A 91 -2.52 13.92 -21.30
N ASN A 92 -2.70 12.61 -21.57
CA ASN A 92 -3.94 11.91 -21.29
C ASN A 92 -4.03 11.49 -19.83
N THR A 93 -5.19 11.73 -19.21
CA THR A 93 -5.50 11.34 -17.83
C THR A 93 -6.76 10.49 -17.84
N ASP A 94 -6.65 9.22 -17.45
CA ASP A 94 -7.80 8.33 -17.25
C ASP A 94 -8.02 8.11 -15.76
N SER A 95 -9.18 8.53 -15.25
CA SER A 95 -9.57 8.45 -13.85
C SER A 95 -10.82 7.60 -13.69
N GLN A 96 -10.76 6.60 -12.83
CA GLN A 96 -11.87 5.70 -12.56
C GLN A 96 -12.18 5.68 -11.07
N GLN A 97 -13.47 5.84 -10.75
CA GLN A 97 -14.00 5.58 -9.42
C GLN A 97 -14.37 4.10 -9.32
N VAL A 98 -13.73 3.39 -8.41
CA VAL A 98 -13.96 1.96 -8.23
C VAL A 98 -14.26 1.70 -6.76
N PRO A 99 -15.35 0.96 -6.42
CA PRO A 99 -15.62 0.60 -5.04
C PRO A 99 -14.42 -0.14 -4.43
N GLY A 100 -14.16 0.11 -3.15
CA GLY A 100 -12.98 -0.43 -2.49
C GLY A 100 -12.68 0.27 -1.17
N GLY A 101 -11.46 0.11 -0.70
CA GLY A 101 -11.04 0.70 0.56
C GLY A 101 -9.67 0.21 1.01
N ILE A 102 -9.52 -0.03 2.30
CA ILE A 102 -8.22 -0.31 2.93
C ILE A 102 -8.25 -1.71 3.53
N ALA A 103 -7.27 -2.53 3.17
CA ALA A 103 -6.96 -3.78 3.84
C ALA A 103 -5.89 -3.52 4.90
N ILE A 104 -6.27 -3.63 6.17
CA ILE A 104 -5.35 -3.49 7.31
C ILE A 104 -4.85 -4.85 7.74
N SER A 105 -3.52 -4.97 7.84
CA SER A 105 -2.90 -6.21 8.30
C SER A 105 -3.20 -6.50 9.76
N LYS A 106 -3.48 -7.77 10.06
CA LYS A 106 -3.59 -8.32 11.43
C LYS A 106 -2.24 -8.39 12.15
N SER A 107 -1.14 -8.24 11.43
CA SER A 107 0.23 -8.27 11.95
C SER A 107 0.96 -6.98 11.62
N MET A 108 1.60 -6.36 12.62
CA MET A 108 2.39 -5.14 12.42
C MET A 108 3.59 -5.32 11.47
N MET A 109 4.03 -6.57 11.23
CA MET A 109 5.14 -6.86 10.32
C MET A 109 4.73 -6.94 8.84
N LYS A 110 3.43 -6.87 8.55
CA LYS A 110 2.91 -6.91 7.17
C LYS A 110 2.33 -5.54 6.79
N PRO A 111 2.51 -5.11 5.53
CA PRO A 111 1.98 -3.83 5.07
C PRO A 111 0.46 -3.84 4.99
N CYS A 112 -0.12 -2.65 4.85
CA CYS A 112 -1.52 -2.49 4.50
C CYS A 112 -1.67 -2.29 3.00
N TYR A 113 -2.90 -2.38 2.50
CA TYR A 113 -3.15 -2.24 1.07
C TYR A 113 -4.39 -1.40 0.80
N ILE A 114 -4.41 -0.77 -0.36
CA ILE A 114 -5.64 -0.28 -0.98
C ILE A 114 -6.15 -1.38 -1.90
N TYR A 115 -7.44 -1.68 -1.81
CA TYR A 115 -8.08 -2.69 -2.63
C TYR A 115 -9.25 -2.13 -3.44
N MET A 116 -9.61 -2.86 -4.51
CA MET A 116 -10.82 -2.65 -5.29
C MET A 116 -11.73 -3.88 -5.23
N ASP A 117 -13.03 -3.63 -5.38
CA ASP A 117 -14.08 -4.63 -5.45
C ASP A 117 -14.39 -4.95 -6.90
N LEU A 118 -13.82 -6.06 -7.40
CA LEU A 118 -14.09 -6.54 -8.75
C LEU A 118 -15.22 -7.58 -8.79
N ALA A 119 -15.43 -8.33 -7.70
CA ALA A 119 -16.50 -9.32 -7.60
C ALA A 119 -16.90 -9.60 -6.14
N PRO A 120 -18.12 -10.09 -5.86
CA PRO A 120 -18.52 -10.53 -4.53
C PRO A 120 -17.55 -11.60 -3.97
N GLY A 121 -17.08 -11.40 -2.73
CA GLY A 121 -16.13 -12.33 -2.07
C GLY A 121 -14.69 -12.26 -2.59
N ALA A 122 -14.40 -11.38 -3.56
CA ALA A 122 -13.07 -11.17 -4.09
C ALA A 122 -12.65 -9.70 -3.99
N LYS A 123 -11.44 -9.46 -3.49
CA LYS A 123 -10.82 -8.14 -3.38
C LYS A 123 -9.52 -8.15 -4.15
N THR A 124 -9.19 -7.08 -4.87
CA THR A 124 -7.91 -6.97 -5.57
C THR A 124 -7.07 -5.89 -4.91
N TRP A 125 -5.93 -6.25 -4.35
CA TRP A 125 -4.95 -5.30 -3.86
C TRP A 125 -4.29 -4.59 -5.03
N ILE A 126 -4.34 -3.26 -5.01
CA ILE A 126 -3.86 -2.42 -6.11
C ILE A 126 -2.70 -1.52 -5.70
N TRP A 127 -2.55 -1.28 -4.39
CA TRP A 127 -1.53 -0.41 -3.85
C TRP A 127 -1.09 -0.85 -2.47
N MET A 128 0.20 -1.02 -2.26
CA MET A 128 0.80 -1.29 -0.95
C MET A 128 1.02 0.03 -0.21
N LEU A 129 0.48 0.09 1.00
CA LEU A 129 0.72 1.15 1.97
C LEU A 129 1.93 0.73 2.83
N GLY A 130 2.97 1.56 2.83
CA GLY A 130 4.19 1.28 3.59
C GLY A 130 3.93 1.19 5.10
N MET A 131 4.89 0.64 5.85
CA MET A 131 4.77 0.51 7.32
C MET A 131 4.52 1.85 8.02
N GLU A 132 4.97 2.96 7.42
CA GLU A 132 4.72 4.31 7.94
C GLU A 132 3.22 4.65 8.01
N PHE A 133 2.38 4.02 7.18
CA PHE A 133 0.93 4.16 7.31
C PHE A 133 0.41 3.59 8.64
N MET A 134 0.95 2.45 9.07
CA MET A 134 0.56 1.81 10.34
C MET A 134 1.13 2.54 11.55
N SER A 135 2.34 3.12 11.44
CA SER A 135 2.91 3.91 12.55
C SER A 135 2.13 5.18 12.86
N GLU A 136 1.28 5.63 11.93
CA GLU A 136 0.40 6.79 12.12
C GLU A 136 -0.94 6.41 12.77
N GLU A 137 -1.19 5.13 13.09
CA GLU A 137 -2.38 4.69 13.82
C GLU A 137 -2.53 5.47 15.15
N GLY A 138 -3.73 6.04 15.39
CA GLY A 138 -3.99 6.92 16.53
C GLY A 138 -3.50 8.37 16.36
N ASN A 139 -2.80 8.66 15.27
CA ASN A 139 -2.40 10.00 14.85
C ASN A 139 -3.16 10.42 13.57
N VAL A 140 -2.89 11.63 13.11
CA VAL A 140 -3.40 12.11 11.83
C VAL A 140 -2.61 11.41 10.72
N TRP A 141 -3.27 10.62 9.87
CA TRP A 141 -2.65 9.89 8.73
C TRP A 141 -2.17 10.84 7.60
N TRP A 142 -1.29 11.79 7.91
CA TRP A 142 -0.37 12.50 7.01
C TRP A 142 0.60 13.40 7.81
N LYS A 143 1.91 13.35 7.50
CA LYS A 143 2.72 14.54 7.11
C LYS A 143 4.12 14.11 6.65
N ARG A 144 4.40 14.14 5.34
CA ARG A 144 5.74 14.56 4.87
C ARG A 144 5.56 15.36 3.60
N ASN A 145 5.96 16.63 3.66
CA ASN A 145 5.84 17.62 2.60
C ASN A 145 6.31 17.05 1.25
N TYR A 146 5.38 16.58 0.40
CA TYR A 146 5.70 16.27 -0.98
C TYR A 146 5.81 17.62 -1.70
N LYS A 147 7.04 18.10 -1.89
CA LYS A 147 7.31 19.12 -2.91
C LYS A 147 7.31 18.35 -4.24
N PRO A 148 6.32 18.55 -5.14
CA PRO A 148 6.47 18.07 -6.50
C PRO A 148 7.72 18.74 -7.05
N SER A 149 8.74 17.95 -7.41
CA SER A 149 9.84 18.44 -8.21
C SER A 149 9.25 18.80 -9.57
N LEU A 150 9.06 20.09 -9.80
CA LEU A 150 8.84 20.66 -11.13
C LEU A 150 10.08 20.32 -11.97
N LEU A 151 9.97 19.29 -12.80
CA LEU A 151 10.81 19.04 -13.97
C LEU A 151 9.89 18.59 -15.10
#